data_AF-A0A397VKA8-F1
#
_entry.id   AF-A0A397VKA8-F1
#
_cell.length_a   1.000
_cell.length_b   1.000
_cell.length_c   1.000
_cell.angle_alpha   90.00
_cell.angle_beta   90.00
_cell.angle_gamma   90.00
#
_symmetry.space_group_name_H-M   'P 1'
#
loop_
_entity.id
_entity.type
_entity.pdbx_description
1 polymer ?
#
loop_
_entity_poly.entity_id
_entity_poly.type
_entity_poly.pdbx_seq_one_letter_code
_entity_poly.pdbx_strand_id
1 'polypeptide(L)'
;MLIKSTEKLKVLIVVSEATIIETSKKKLLNLIQKLGETFKNNNNLIEGLCLVVTQHKNLKLVKMRNGLLKILKEQDGKEGFSSSQRNILEFLSSDRSQIAFFDSPHEEGPIYDKDKSVILNCIKKITYIKNLEPSISIGSYAKSFIKNLIEKFDKDVENFISLKFDSAFLNYINELIDNHDNTVKKLRERLNGLIEELKKISDAEDLQTFENNLDQILSIVKLLNKNDLECELSKKISQLKFIKLVKPETLNRNTKSWYHVITKLIKIIKFISSEPKPIINNNKLIFKGIIIGTEDIAKKISSSISEINMYSLNSIFIDEDINAPGVILTLISPQLRVVGKQREINLKGKSGSHHKEKANDGIEEKANDGIEEKANDGIEEKLTMELKKSSINKRCMV
;
A
#
# COMPACT_ATOMS: atom_id res chain seq x y z
N MET A 1 0.00 24.67 3.67
CA MET A 1 -1.14 25.21 2.91
C MET A 1 -0.69 25.43 1.48
N LEU A 2 -0.48 24.35 0.71
CA LEU A 2 0.05 24.42 -0.65
C LEU A 2 -1.13 24.59 -1.60
N ILE A 3 -1.36 25.85 -1.98
CA ILE A 3 -2.31 26.34 -2.99
C ILE A 3 -3.68 25.63 -2.92
N LYS A 4 -4.59 26.17 -2.09
CA LYS A 4 -6.04 25.96 -2.35
C LYS A 4 -6.23 26.28 -3.82
N SER A 5 -6.73 25.32 -4.62
CA SER A 5 -7.03 25.54 -6.02
C SER A 5 -7.90 26.79 -6.12
N THR A 6 -7.31 27.89 -6.56
CA THR A 6 -8.10 29.02 -7.03
C THR A 6 -8.76 28.49 -8.30
N GLU A 7 -10.01 28.04 -8.20
CA GLU A 7 -10.77 27.41 -9.29
C GLU A 7 -10.89 28.31 -10.54
N LYS A 8 -10.51 29.58 -10.43
CA LYS A 8 -10.66 30.61 -11.45
C LYS A 8 -9.43 31.51 -11.48
N LEU A 9 -8.52 31.28 -12.42
CA LEU A 9 -7.34 32.13 -12.66
C LEU A 9 -7.44 32.86 -14.00
N LYS A 10 -6.96 34.10 -14.05
CA LYS A 10 -6.65 34.85 -15.27
C LYS A 10 -5.20 35.30 -15.20
N VAL A 11 -4.47 35.23 -16.30
CA VAL A 11 -3.05 35.59 -16.35
C VAL A 11 -2.88 36.86 -17.17
N LEU A 12 -2.29 37.87 -16.52
CA LEU A 12 -1.90 39.12 -17.17
C LEU A 12 -0.40 39.16 -17.36
N ILE A 13 0.05 39.26 -18.60
CA ILE A 13 1.44 39.59 -18.93
C ILE A 13 1.51 41.09 -19.14
N VAL A 14 2.36 41.78 -18.39
CA VAL A 14 2.57 43.22 -18.55
C VAL A 14 4.00 43.46 -19.00
N VAL A 15 4.17 44.11 -20.14
CA VAL A 15 5.49 44.43 -20.74
C VAL A 15 5.49 45.85 -21.27
N SER A 16 6.65 46.50 -21.38
CA SER A 16 6.75 47.78 -22.09
C SER A 16 6.89 47.57 -23.59
N GLU A 17 6.46 48.55 -24.39
CA GLU A 17 6.66 48.58 -25.85
C GLU A 17 8.14 48.33 -26.21
N ALA A 18 9.06 48.96 -25.47
CA ALA A 18 10.51 48.78 -25.65
C ALA A 18 10.94 47.31 -25.51
N THR A 19 10.35 46.55 -24.58
CA THR A 19 10.69 45.13 -24.33
C THR A 19 10.37 44.22 -25.52
N ILE A 20 9.43 44.65 -26.38
CA ILE A 20 9.03 43.90 -27.58
C ILE A 20 9.89 44.30 -28.79
N ILE A 21 10.23 45.59 -28.89
CA ILE A 21 10.99 46.16 -30.02
C ILE A 21 12.51 45.96 -29.86
N GLU A 22 13.00 45.80 -28.62
CA GLU A 22 14.42 45.62 -28.31
C GLU A 22 15.04 44.48 -29.14
N THR A 23 16.21 44.74 -29.75
CA THR A 23 16.90 43.80 -30.65
C THR A 23 17.17 42.43 -30.01
N SER A 24 17.41 42.40 -28.69
CA SER A 24 17.72 41.16 -27.96
C SER A 24 16.48 40.32 -27.65
N LYS A 25 15.30 40.95 -27.46
CA LYS A 25 14.00 40.34 -27.09
C LYS A 25 14.05 39.38 -25.88
N LYS A 26 15.18 39.35 -25.16
CA LYS A 26 15.53 38.30 -24.20
C LYS A 26 14.61 38.34 -22.99
N LYS A 27 14.23 39.54 -22.54
CA LYS A 27 13.31 39.74 -21.41
C LYS A 27 11.91 39.17 -21.70
N LEU A 28 11.37 39.44 -22.90
CA LEU A 28 10.06 38.92 -23.31
C LEU A 28 10.09 37.38 -23.43
N LEU A 29 11.11 36.85 -24.11
CA LEU A 29 11.26 35.40 -24.30
C LEU A 29 11.45 34.67 -22.96
N ASN A 30 12.24 35.22 -22.03
CA ASN A 30 12.41 34.67 -20.68
C ASN A 30 11.10 34.71 -19.88
N LEU A 31 10.30 35.76 -20.01
CA LEU A 31 9.01 35.86 -19.33
C LEU A 31 8.02 34.81 -19.85
N ILE A 32 7.92 34.67 -21.18
CA ILE A 32 7.08 33.66 -21.83
C ILE A 32 7.57 32.25 -21.49
N GLN A 33 8.90 32.05 -21.42
CA GLN A 33 9.50 30.79 -20.98
C GLN A 33 9.07 30.43 -19.56
N LYS A 34 9.32 31.33 -18.60
CA LYS A 34 8.95 31.12 -17.19
C LYS A 34 7.46 30.82 -17.04
N LEU A 35 6.61 31.53 -17.77
CA LEU A 35 5.18 31.29 -17.74
C LEU A 35 4.82 29.91 -18.29
N GLY A 36 5.41 29.52 -19.42
CA GLY A 36 5.21 28.21 -20.04
C GLY A 36 5.84 27.05 -19.27
N GLU A 37 6.82 27.31 -18.40
CA GLU A 37 7.38 26.33 -17.46
C GLU A 37 6.55 26.20 -16.19
N THR A 38 5.83 27.26 -15.80
CA THR A 38 5.02 27.30 -14.57
C THR A 38 3.83 26.35 -14.61
N PHE A 39 3.32 25.99 -15.80
CA PHE A 39 2.14 25.14 -15.95
C PHE A 39 2.43 23.93 -16.84
N LYS A 40 1.84 22.77 -16.50
CA LYS A 40 2.03 21.54 -17.29
C LYS A 40 1.30 21.55 -18.63
N ASN A 41 0.15 22.25 -18.70
CA ASN A 41 -0.68 22.33 -19.90
C ASN A 41 -0.85 23.79 -20.35
N ASN A 42 -0.18 24.15 -21.45
CA ASN A 42 -0.20 25.50 -22.00
C ASN A 42 -1.43 25.80 -22.86
N ASN A 43 -2.18 24.79 -23.30
CA ASN A 43 -3.36 25.01 -24.14
C ASN A 43 -4.46 25.71 -23.33
N ASN A 44 -4.64 25.32 -22.07
CA ASN A 44 -5.58 25.96 -21.16
C ASN A 44 -5.10 27.35 -20.72
N LEU A 45 -3.78 27.56 -20.62
CA LEU A 45 -3.18 28.85 -20.24
C LEU A 45 -3.59 29.95 -21.23
N ILE A 46 -3.56 29.65 -22.52
CA ILE A 46 -3.83 30.59 -23.61
C ILE A 46 -5.23 31.21 -23.50
N GLU A 47 -6.24 30.44 -23.10
CA GLU A 47 -7.63 30.91 -23.01
C GLU A 47 -7.84 32.01 -21.96
N GLY A 48 -7.01 31.99 -20.90
CA GLY A 48 -7.03 32.97 -19.82
C GLY A 48 -5.89 33.99 -19.87
N LEU A 49 -5.19 34.11 -21.01
CA LEU A 49 -4.01 34.95 -21.15
C LEU A 49 -4.34 36.30 -21.81
N CYS A 50 -3.95 37.39 -21.16
CA CYS A 50 -4.01 38.74 -21.72
C CYS A 50 -2.63 39.41 -21.64
N LEU A 51 -2.23 40.08 -22.73
CA LEU A 51 -1.01 40.87 -22.81
C LEU A 51 -1.36 42.36 -22.69
N VAL A 52 -0.71 43.07 -21.77
CA VAL A 52 -0.81 44.52 -21.63
C VAL A 52 0.54 45.13 -22.01
N VAL A 53 0.54 45.94 -23.06
CA VAL A 53 1.71 46.66 -23.55
C VAL A 53 1.69 48.07 -22.99
N THR A 54 2.59 48.36 -22.07
CA THR A 54 2.75 49.64 -21.38
C THR A 54 3.73 50.54 -22.09
N GLN A 55 3.72 51.83 -21.73
CA GLN A 55 4.57 52.85 -22.34
C GLN A 55 4.37 52.93 -23.85
N HIS A 56 3.14 52.66 -24.29
CA HIS A 56 2.79 52.72 -25.69
C HIS A 56 2.96 54.15 -26.22
N LYS A 57 3.62 54.29 -27.36
CA LYS A 57 3.79 55.57 -28.07
C LYS A 57 3.11 55.54 -29.43
N ASN A 58 3.43 54.56 -30.28
CA ASN A 58 2.97 54.52 -31.68
C ASN A 58 2.70 53.09 -32.21
N LEU A 59 2.82 52.06 -31.37
CA LEU A 59 2.71 50.66 -31.80
C LEU A 59 1.26 50.19 -31.96
N LYS A 60 0.76 50.23 -33.19
CA LYS A 60 -0.56 49.66 -33.54
C LYS A 60 -0.61 48.13 -33.35
N LEU A 61 -1.79 47.59 -33.02
CA LEU A 61 -2.05 46.16 -32.84
C LEU A 61 -1.53 45.28 -33.98
N VAL A 62 -1.74 45.68 -35.24
CA VAL A 62 -1.26 44.93 -36.42
C VAL A 62 0.27 44.86 -36.44
N LYS A 63 0.96 45.98 -36.14
CA LYS A 63 2.43 45.99 -36.06
C LYS A 63 2.93 45.15 -34.89
N MET A 64 2.22 45.16 -33.76
CA MET A 64 2.52 44.33 -32.60
C MET A 64 2.43 42.83 -32.93
N ARG A 65 1.33 42.39 -33.55
CA ARG A 65 1.13 41.01 -33.99
C ARG A 65 2.19 40.58 -35.00
N ASN A 66 2.48 41.41 -35.99
CA ASN A 66 3.55 41.14 -36.97
C ASN A 66 4.92 41.07 -36.31
N GLY A 67 5.17 41.92 -35.30
CA GLY A 67 6.36 41.88 -34.47
C GLY A 67 6.52 40.53 -33.80
N LEU A 68 5.51 40.08 -33.05
CA LEU A 68 5.49 38.77 -32.38
C LEU A 68 5.61 37.60 -33.37
N LEU A 69 4.93 37.66 -34.52
CA LEU A 69 5.04 36.66 -35.57
C LEU A 69 6.45 36.58 -36.13
N LYS A 70 7.14 37.72 -36.27
CA LYS A 70 8.55 37.77 -36.65
C LYS A 70 9.43 37.10 -35.58
N ILE A 71 9.17 37.36 -34.29
CA ILE A 71 9.87 36.66 -33.19
C ILE A 71 9.68 35.16 -33.30
N LEU A 72 8.44 34.70 -33.50
CA LEU A 72 8.11 33.30 -33.66
C LEU A 72 8.94 32.67 -34.78
N LYS A 73 8.95 33.29 -35.98
CA LYS A 73 9.73 32.83 -37.14
C LYS A 73 11.24 32.86 -36.91
N GLU A 74 11.76 33.87 -36.22
CA GLU A 74 13.20 34.01 -35.91
C GLU A 74 13.70 33.00 -34.89
N GLN A 75 12.82 32.49 -34.02
CA GLN A 75 13.14 31.53 -32.96
C GLN A 75 12.75 30.10 -33.32
N ASP A 76 11.92 29.91 -34.36
CA ASP A 76 11.53 28.59 -34.81
C ASP A 76 12.76 27.78 -35.25
N GLY A 77 12.86 26.55 -34.74
CA GLY A 77 14.00 25.65 -34.96
C GLY A 77 15.29 25.99 -34.19
N LYS A 78 15.33 27.06 -33.37
CA LYS A 78 16.49 27.34 -32.52
C LYS A 78 16.51 26.47 -31.26
N GLU A 79 17.71 26.02 -30.89
CA GLU A 79 17.95 25.29 -29.65
C GLU A 79 17.56 26.15 -28.44
N GLY A 80 16.75 25.60 -27.53
CA GLY A 80 16.21 26.30 -26.36
C GLY A 80 14.86 27.01 -26.56
N PHE A 81 14.26 26.98 -27.76
CA PHE A 81 12.90 27.49 -27.98
C PHE A 81 11.85 26.40 -27.70
N SER A 82 11.25 26.44 -26.50
CA SER A 82 10.30 25.43 -26.04
C SER A 82 8.97 25.45 -26.80
N SER A 83 8.28 24.29 -26.84
CA SER A 83 6.91 24.17 -27.36
C SER A 83 5.94 25.09 -26.62
N SER A 84 6.12 25.28 -25.31
CA SER A 84 5.36 26.23 -24.50
C SER A 84 5.50 27.66 -25.01
N GLN A 85 6.73 28.11 -25.27
CA GLN A 85 6.98 29.45 -25.81
C GLN A 85 6.38 29.64 -27.20
N ARG A 86 6.49 28.61 -28.06
CA ARG A 86 5.89 28.60 -29.39
C ARG A 86 4.38 28.80 -29.31
N ASN A 87 3.68 28.00 -28.52
CA ASN A 87 2.21 28.06 -28.40
C ASN A 87 1.74 29.42 -27.87
N ILE A 88 2.42 29.97 -26.86
CA ILE A 88 2.09 31.28 -26.30
C ILE A 88 2.31 32.39 -27.34
N LEU A 89 3.43 32.37 -28.07
CA LEU A 89 3.73 33.37 -29.09
C LEU A 89 2.81 33.26 -30.31
N GLU A 90 2.48 32.05 -30.73
CA GLU A 90 1.52 31.79 -31.81
C GLU A 90 0.15 32.36 -31.46
N PHE A 91 -0.33 32.10 -30.24
CA PHE A 91 -1.56 32.71 -29.75
C PHE A 91 -1.49 34.24 -29.75
N LEU A 92 -0.46 34.84 -29.15
CA LEU A 92 -0.33 36.29 -29.05
C LEU A 92 -0.21 36.98 -30.42
N SER A 93 0.34 36.28 -31.41
CA SER A 93 0.45 36.75 -32.80
C SER A 93 -0.87 36.62 -33.58
N SER A 94 -1.79 35.78 -33.12
CA SER A 94 -3.06 35.50 -33.80
C SER A 94 -4.10 36.61 -33.62
N ASP A 95 -5.14 36.59 -34.46
CA ASP A 95 -6.26 37.53 -34.33
C ASP A 95 -7.12 37.34 -33.07
N ARG A 96 -7.01 36.16 -32.45
CA ARG A 96 -7.72 35.78 -31.22
C ARG A 96 -7.04 36.32 -29.96
N SER A 97 -5.84 36.90 -30.08
CA SER A 97 -5.09 37.41 -28.94
C SER A 97 -5.78 38.58 -28.25
N GLN A 98 -5.72 38.57 -26.91
CA GLN A 98 -6.21 39.66 -26.07
C GLN A 98 -5.02 40.55 -25.70
N ILE A 99 -4.80 41.59 -26.52
CA ILE A 99 -3.74 42.58 -26.31
C ILE A 99 -4.38 43.94 -25.99
N ALA A 100 -4.04 44.50 -24.85
CA ALA A 100 -4.39 45.87 -24.47
C ALA A 100 -3.14 46.76 -24.54
N PHE A 101 -3.33 48.02 -24.95
CA PHE A 101 -2.29 49.05 -24.87
C PHE A 101 -2.57 49.95 -23.68
N PHE A 102 -1.51 50.30 -22.98
CA PHE A 102 -1.52 51.28 -21.91
C PHE A 102 -0.51 52.37 -22.25
N ASP A 103 -1.04 53.55 -22.55
CA ASP A 103 -0.25 54.70 -22.96
C ASP A 103 0.67 55.17 -21.82
N SER A 104 1.78 55.82 -22.19
CA SER A 104 2.69 56.38 -21.19
C SER A 104 1.98 57.48 -20.39
N PRO A 105 2.01 57.49 -19.05
CA PRO A 105 1.43 58.57 -18.28
C PRO A 105 2.12 59.89 -18.63
N HIS A 106 1.33 60.94 -18.84
CA HIS A 106 1.83 62.29 -19.12
C HIS A 106 1.98 63.13 -17.85
N GLU A 107 1.21 62.81 -16.81
CA GLU A 107 1.21 63.47 -15.51
C GLU A 107 1.14 62.40 -14.40
N GLU A 108 1.63 62.74 -13.21
CA GLU A 108 1.54 61.88 -12.04
C GLU A 108 0.10 61.89 -11.50
N GLY A 109 -0.51 60.71 -11.33
CA GLY A 109 -1.90 60.64 -10.92
C GLY A 109 -2.56 59.28 -11.19
N PRO A 110 -3.88 59.16 -10.96
CA PRO A 110 -4.62 57.93 -11.22
C PRO A 110 -4.70 57.62 -12.72
N ILE A 111 -4.84 56.34 -13.06
CA ILE A 111 -5.02 55.88 -14.44
C ILE A 111 -6.32 56.48 -15.01
N TYR A 112 -6.23 57.12 -16.18
CA TYR A 112 -7.38 57.66 -16.89
C TYR A 112 -8.43 56.58 -17.16
N ASP A 113 -9.71 56.92 -16.99
CA ASP A 113 -10.82 55.96 -17.14
C ASP A 113 -10.88 55.32 -18.52
N LYS A 114 -10.41 56.03 -19.55
CA LYS A 114 -10.29 55.52 -20.92
C LYS A 114 -9.33 54.34 -21.00
N ASP A 115 -8.12 54.49 -20.46
CA ASP A 115 -7.08 53.46 -20.46
C ASP A 115 -7.49 52.26 -19.59
N LYS A 116 -8.05 52.57 -18.42
CA LYS A 116 -8.61 51.58 -17.50
C LYS A 116 -9.70 50.75 -18.20
N SER A 117 -10.60 51.39 -18.95
CA SER A 117 -11.67 50.72 -19.68
C SER A 117 -11.16 49.81 -20.78
N VAL A 118 -10.10 50.21 -21.50
CA VAL A 118 -9.47 49.37 -22.53
C VAL A 118 -8.88 48.09 -21.92
N ILE A 119 -8.12 48.23 -20.83
CA ILE A 119 -7.52 47.08 -20.13
C ILE A 119 -8.61 46.17 -19.56
N LEU A 120 -9.62 46.72 -18.87
CA LEU A 120 -10.72 45.95 -18.30
C LEU A 120 -11.55 45.23 -19.37
N ASN A 121 -11.82 45.86 -20.51
CA ASN A 121 -12.52 45.21 -21.62
C ASN A 121 -11.72 44.04 -22.19
N CYS A 122 -10.40 44.15 -22.23
CA CYS A 122 -9.52 43.04 -22.62
C CYS A 122 -9.58 41.89 -21.60
N ILE A 123 -9.50 42.21 -20.30
CA ILE A 123 -9.59 41.23 -19.20
C ILE A 123 -10.97 40.55 -19.17
N LYS A 124 -12.04 41.24 -19.53
CA LYS A 124 -13.40 40.66 -19.60
C LYS A 124 -13.54 39.62 -20.71
N LYS A 125 -12.78 39.75 -21.80
CA LYS A 125 -12.84 38.84 -22.96
C LYS A 125 -12.10 37.52 -22.76
N ILE A 126 -11.10 37.47 -21.87
CA ILE A 126 -10.43 36.21 -21.51
C ILE A 126 -11.30 35.36 -20.57
N THR A 127 -11.22 34.04 -20.73
CA THR A 127 -11.92 33.08 -19.86
C THR A 127 -11.10 32.80 -18.61
N TYR A 128 -11.74 32.21 -17.59
CA TYR A 128 -10.99 31.67 -16.47
C TYR A 128 -10.34 30.36 -16.88
N ILE A 129 -9.06 30.20 -16.55
CA ILE A 129 -8.35 28.98 -16.84
C ILE A 129 -8.89 27.87 -15.94
N LYS A 130 -9.37 26.79 -16.56
CA LYS A 130 -9.86 25.59 -15.88
C LYS A 130 -8.75 24.55 -15.76
N ASN A 131 -8.71 23.83 -14.64
CA ASN A 131 -7.81 22.70 -14.40
C ASN A 131 -6.33 23.04 -14.60
N LEU A 132 -5.89 24.14 -13.99
CA LEU A 132 -4.51 24.58 -14.08
C LEU A 132 -3.62 23.73 -13.17
N GLU A 133 -2.72 22.93 -13.75
CA GLU A 133 -1.75 22.17 -13.00
C GLU A 133 -0.39 22.89 -12.98
N PRO A 134 0.03 23.46 -11.83
CA PRO A 134 1.34 24.05 -11.74
C PRO A 134 2.43 22.99 -11.84
N SER A 135 3.51 23.33 -12.53
CA SER A 135 4.77 22.61 -12.47
C SER A 135 5.45 22.96 -11.14
N ILE A 136 5.59 21.97 -10.27
CA ILE A 136 6.31 22.15 -9.01
C ILE A 136 7.80 21.99 -9.31
N SER A 137 8.56 23.06 -9.11
CA SER A 137 10.02 23.03 -9.14
C SER A 137 10.56 23.11 -7.72
N ILE A 138 11.51 22.23 -7.41
CA ILE A 138 12.25 22.24 -6.15
C ILE A 138 13.50 23.08 -6.37
N GLY A 139 13.69 24.13 -5.57
CA GLY A 139 14.94 24.88 -5.57
C GLY A 139 16.14 23.98 -5.22
N SER A 140 17.32 24.25 -5.78
CA SER A 140 18.53 23.43 -5.55
C SER A 140 18.84 23.21 -4.06
N TYR A 141 18.62 24.22 -3.22
CA TYR A 141 18.81 24.14 -1.76
C TYR A 141 17.89 23.10 -1.09
N ALA A 142 16.69 22.87 -1.64
CA ALA A 142 15.68 21.98 -1.07
C ALA A 142 15.87 20.52 -1.51
N LYS A 143 16.70 20.25 -2.53
CA LYS A 143 16.97 18.89 -3.02
C LYS A 143 17.54 17.98 -1.93
N SER A 144 18.46 18.47 -1.10
CA SER A 144 19.03 17.71 0.02
C SER A 144 17.98 17.37 1.09
N PHE A 145 17.11 18.32 1.42
CA PHE A 145 16.00 18.10 2.37
C PHE A 145 15.02 17.05 1.85
N ILE A 146 14.70 17.08 0.56
CA ILE A 146 13.81 16.09 -0.05
C ILE A 146 14.46 14.71 -0.08
N LYS A 147 15.75 14.62 -0.37
CA LYS A 147 16.50 13.36 -0.27
C LYS A 147 16.42 12.78 1.15
N ASN A 148 16.70 13.59 2.18
CA ASN A 148 16.60 13.17 3.57
C ASN A 148 15.17 12.76 3.96
N LEU A 149 14.16 13.47 3.45
CA LEU A 149 12.75 13.13 3.67
C LEU A 149 12.41 11.76 3.09
N ILE A 150 12.91 11.43 1.89
CA ILE A 150 12.69 10.14 1.23
C ILE A 150 13.36 9.02 2.01
N GLU A 151 14.62 9.18 2.39
CA GLU A 151 15.36 8.18 3.17
C GLU A 151 14.67 7.91 4.51
N LYS A 152 14.22 8.98 5.20
CA LYS A 152 13.45 8.85 6.44
C LYS A 152 12.13 8.13 6.19
N PHE A 153 11.41 8.49 5.13
CA PHE A 153 10.15 7.86 4.78
C PHE A 153 10.31 6.36 4.53
N ASP A 154 11.32 5.95 3.75
CA ASP A 154 11.55 4.54 3.43
C ASP A 154 11.86 3.73 4.69
N LYS A 155 12.71 4.28 5.57
CA LYS A 155 13.01 3.68 6.88
C LYS A 155 11.77 3.61 7.78
N ASP A 156 10.94 4.65 7.77
CA ASP A 156 9.71 4.70 8.57
C ASP A 156 8.67 3.69 8.08
N VAL A 157 8.62 3.39 6.78
CA VAL A 157 7.75 2.33 6.24
C VAL A 157 8.33 0.95 6.54
N GLU A 158 9.63 0.75 6.40
CA GLU A 158 10.31 -0.49 6.79
C GLU A 158 10.05 -0.84 8.26
N ASN A 159 10.23 0.13 9.15
CA ASN A 159 9.96 -0.05 10.58
C ASN A 159 8.49 -0.38 10.85
N PHE A 160 7.56 0.25 10.12
CA PHE A 160 6.15 -0.07 10.24
C PHE A 160 5.87 -1.52 9.88
N ILE A 161 6.42 -2.00 8.75
CA ILE A 161 6.18 -3.37 8.28
C ILE A 161 6.83 -4.40 9.22
N SER A 162 8.09 -4.18 9.57
CA SER A 162 8.87 -5.13 10.37
C SER A 162 8.45 -5.21 11.84
N LEU A 163 7.99 -4.10 12.43
CA LEU A 163 7.70 -4.06 13.87
C LEU A 163 6.20 -4.09 14.19
N LYS A 164 5.40 -3.36 13.42
CA LYS A 164 3.97 -3.17 13.74
C LYS A 164 3.10 -4.15 12.96
N PHE A 165 3.28 -4.20 11.64
CA PHE A 165 2.50 -5.10 10.79
C PHE A 165 2.77 -6.58 11.10
N ASP A 166 4.04 -7.00 11.18
CA ASP A 166 4.41 -8.39 11.53
C ASP A 166 3.72 -8.85 12.81
N SER A 167 3.87 -8.07 13.89
CA SER A 167 3.28 -8.39 15.20
C SER A 167 1.75 -8.41 15.16
N ALA A 168 1.13 -7.42 14.54
CA ALA A 168 -0.33 -7.35 14.46
C ALA A 168 -0.92 -8.51 13.65
N PHE A 169 -0.23 -8.91 12.57
CA PHE A 169 -0.64 -10.01 11.73
C PHE A 169 -0.52 -11.37 12.44
N LEU A 170 0.57 -11.60 13.16
CA LEU A 170 0.73 -12.80 14.00
C LEU A 170 -0.30 -12.86 15.13
N ASN A 171 -0.56 -11.73 15.79
CA ASN A 171 -1.60 -11.66 16.83
C ASN A 171 -2.98 -11.99 16.27
N TYR A 172 -3.29 -11.49 15.07
CA TYR A 172 -4.55 -11.81 14.39
C TYR A 172 -4.65 -13.30 14.04
N ILE A 173 -3.58 -13.95 13.58
CA ILE A 173 -3.58 -15.41 13.34
C ILE A 173 -3.88 -16.16 14.63
N ASN A 174 -3.23 -15.79 15.73
CA ASN A 174 -3.49 -16.43 17.03
C ASN A 174 -4.94 -16.21 17.47
N GLU A 175 -5.47 -14.99 17.36
CA GLU A 175 -6.87 -14.69 17.66
C GLU A 175 -7.85 -15.44 16.74
N LEU A 176 -7.50 -15.64 15.48
CA LEU A 176 -8.29 -16.42 14.52
C LEU A 176 -8.37 -17.88 14.96
N ILE A 177 -7.25 -18.49 15.40
CA ILE A 177 -7.22 -19.86 15.89
C ILE A 177 -7.93 -19.98 17.24
N ASP A 178 -7.63 -19.06 18.15
CA ASP A 178 -8.12 -19.04 19.53
C ASP A 178 -9.61 -18.69 19.64
N ASN A 179 -10.21 -18.10 18.61
CA ASN A 179 -11.65 -17.84 18.59
C ASN A 179 -12.37 -18.63 17.49
N HIS A 180 -11.70 -19.58 16.85
CA HIS A 180 -12.32 -20.38 15.80
C HIS A 180 -13.41 -21.31 16.36
N ASP A 181 -14.57 -21.28 15.72
CA ASP A 181 -15.80 -21.97 16.11
C ASP A 181 -16.31 -22.94 15.03
N ASN A 182 -15.49 -23.24 14.03
CA ASN A 182 -15.83 -24.09 12.89
C ASN A 182 -14.84 -25.27 12.72
N THR A 183 -15.01 -26.08 11.68
CA THR A 183 -14.12 -27.23 11.44
C THR A 183 -12.68 -26.80 11.18
N VAL A 184 -11.72 -27.71 11.42
CA VAL A 184 -10.30 -27.47 11.15
C VAL A 184 -10.06 -27.19 9.67
N LYS A 185 -10.82 -27.84 8.77
CA LYS A 185 -10.77 -27.60 7.33
C LYS A 185 -11.06 -26.13 7.01
N LYS A 186 -12.12 -25.55 7.57
CA LYS A 186 -12.45 -24.13 7.37
C LYS A 186 -11.42 -23.18 7.98
N LEU A 187 -10.79 -23.55 9.09
CA LEU A 187 -9.68 -22.78 9.66
C LEU A 187 -8.51 -22.73 8.68
N ARG A 188 -8.12 -23.89 8.14
CA ARG A 188 -7.05 -24.00 7.14
C ARG A 188 -7.38 -23.24 5.86
N GLU A 189 -8.64 -23.30 5.39
CA GLU A 189 -9.12 -22.51 4.24
C GLU A 189 -8.97 -21.00 4.50
N ARG A 190 -9.37 -20.51 5.67
CA ARG A 190 -9.20 -19.10 6.06
C ARG A 190 -7.72 -18.69 6.12
N LEU A 191 -6.87 -19.51 6.73
CA LEU A 191 -5.42 -19.28 6.80
C LEU A 191 -4.78 -19.27 5.40
N ASN A 192 -5.20 -20.18 4.52
CA ASN A 192 -4.72 -20.21 3.13
C ASN A 192 -5.18 -18.97 2.35
N GLY A 193 -6.39 -18.45 2.62
CA GLY A 193 -6.82 -17.16 2.08
C GLY A 193 -5.88 -16.01 2.45
N LEU A 194 -5.39 -15.97 3.70
CA LEU A 194 -4.38 -14.97 4.12
C LEU A 194 -3.04 -15.13 3.38
N ILE A 195 -2.63 -16.36 3.07
CA ILE A 195 -1.44 -16.61 2.25
C ILE A 195 -1.62 -16.01 0.85
N GLU A 196 -2.78 -16.19 0.23
CA GLU A 196 -3.04 -15.64 -1.10
C GLU A 196 -3.05 -14.11 -1.10
N GLU A 197 -3.56 -13.47 -0.04
CA GLU A 197 -3.44 -12.01 0.12
C GLU A 197 -1.97 -11.55 0.24
N LEU A 198 -1.17 -12.23 1.07
CA LEU A 198 0.26 -11.91 1.23
C LEU A 198 1.07 -12.11 -0.05
N LYS A 199 0.74 -13.13 -0.86
CA LYS A 199 1.41 -13.41 -2.14
C LYS A 199 1.22 -12.32 -3.20
N LYS A 200 0.22 -11.44 -3.05
CA LYS A 200 0.03 -10.29 -3.93
C LYS A 200 1.13 -9.24 -3.77
N ILE A 201 1.86 -9.29 -2.65
CA ILE A 201 3.00 -8.41 -2.39
C ILE A 201 4.24 -9.03 -3.04
N SER A 202 4.91 -8.29 -3.90
CA SER A 202 6.08 -8.75 -4.65
C SER A 202 7.38 -8.06 -4.22
N ASP A 203 8.51 -8.70 -4.55
CA ASP A 203 9.83 -8.09 -4.43
C ASP A 203 10.18 -7.36 -5.74
N ALA A 204 10.21 -6.03 -5.72
CA ALA A 204 10.67 -5.23 -6.85
C ALA A 204 11.29 -3.90 -6.40
N GLU A 205 12.07 -3.31 -7.31
CA GLU A 205 12.76 -2.03 -7.06
C GLU A 205 12.08 -0.83 -7.76
N ASP A 206 10.91 -1.04 -8.37
CA ASP A 206 10.19 0.03 -9.07
C ASP A 206 9.11 0.69 -8.19
N LEU A 207 8.85 1.97 -8.47
CA LEU A 207 7.92 2.80 -7.71
C LEU A 207 6.47 2.33 -7.81
N GLN A 208 6.04 1.78 -8.96
CA GLN A 208 4.66 1.34 -9.14
C GLN A 208 4.38 0.11 -8.28
N THR A 209 5.31 -0.85 -8.26
CA THR A 209 5.21 -2.02 -7.40
C THR A 209 5.26 -1.65 -5.92
N PHE A 210 6.14 -0.70 -5.54
CA PHE A 210 6.19 -0.18 -4.17
C PHE A 210 4.84 0.38 -3.71
N GLU A 211 4.18 1.17 -4.56
CA GLU A 211 2.84 1.71 -4.29
C GLU A 211 1.78 0.61 -4.16
N ASN A 212 1.74 -0.28 -5.14
CA ASN A 212 0.81 -1.40 -5.13
C ASN A 212 0.98 -2.23 -3.86
N ASN A 213 2.21 -2.51 -3.45
CA ASN A 213 2.52 -3.24 -2.23
C ASN A 213 1.98 -2.54 -0.98
N LEU A 214 2.08 -1.21 -0.88
CA LEU A 214 1.52 -0.47 0.26
C LEU A 214 -0.01 -0.52 0.29
N ASP A 215 -0.66 -0.45 -0.86
CA ASP A 215 -2.12 -0.57 -0.96
C ASP A 215 -2.59 -2.00 -0.62
N GLN A 216 -1.83 -3.03 -1.01
CA GLN A 216 -2.09 -4.42 -0.59
C GLN A 216 -1.93 -4.57 0.94
N ILE A 217 -0.85 -4.04 1.52
CA ILE A 217 -0.63 -4.07 2.97
C ILE A 217 -1.77 -3.32 3.70
N LEU A 218 -2.23 -2.18 3.18
CA LEU A 218 -3.36 -1.45 3.74
C LEU A 218 -4.65 -2.28 3.71
N SER A 219 -4.90 -3.00 2.62
CA SER A 219 -6.04 -3.90 2.51
C SER A 219 -5.99 -5.02 3.55
N ILE A 220 -4.80 -5.58 3.78
CA ILE A 220 -4.59 -6.58 4.83
C ILE A 220 -4.79 -5.96 6.22
N VAL A 221 -4.23 -4.77 6.50
CA VAL A 221 -4.41 -4.09 7.79
C VAL A 221 -5.90 -3.86 8.12
N LYS A 222 -6.71 -3.54 7.12
CA LYS A 222 -8.18 -3.44 7.27
C LYS A 222 -8.81 -4.78 7.66
N LEU A 223 -8.35 -5.89 7.07
CA LEU A 223 -8.80 -7.24 7.47
C LEU A 223 -8.43 -7.55 8.93
N LEU A 224 -7.29 -7.05 9.43
CA LEU A 224 -6.89 -7.21 10.83
C LEU A 224 -7.76 -6.40 11.81
N ASN A 225 -8.62 -5.50 11.31
CA ASN A 225 -9.46 -4.60 12.11
C ASN A 225 -8.66 -3.75 13.11
N LYS A 226 -7.49 -3.24 12.70
CA LYS A 226 -6.59 -2.39 13.50
C LYS A 226 -6.60 -0.94 12.99
N ASN A 227 -7.56 -0.15 13.47
CA ASN A 227 -7.80 1.23 13.04
C ASN A 227 -6.58 2.16 13.21
N ASP A 228 -5.79 1.93 14.26
CA ASP A 228 -4.56 2.65 14.56
C ASP A 228 -3.51 2.44 13.46
N LEU A 229 -3.29 1.18 13.07
CA LEU A 229 -2.37 0.83 11.98
C LEU A 229 -2.87 1.33 10.62
N GLU A 230 -4.18 1.23 10.37
CA GLU A 230 -4.78 1.74 9.14
C GLU A 230 -4.53 3.25 8.99
N CYS A 231 -4.76 4.01 10.07
CA CYS A 231 -4.53 5.46 10.09
C CYS A 231 -3.05 5.80 9.85
N GLU A 232 -2.13 5.08 10.50
CA GLU A 232 -0.69 5.30 10.35
C GLU A 232 -0.20 5.00 8.93
N LEU A 233 -0.63 3.88 8.34
CA LEU A 233 -0.24 3.51 6.97
C LEU A 233 -0.86 4.45 5.93
N SER A 234 -2.11 4.87 6.12
CA SER A 234 -2.77 5.86 5.26
C SER A 234 -2.03 7.21 5.23
N LYS A 235 -1.47 7.64 6.38
CA LYS A 235 -0.61 8.83 6.45
C LYS A 235 0.67 8.63 5.62
N LYS A 236 1.29 7.45 5.68
CA LYS A 236 2.49 7.14 4.89
C LYS A 236 2.19 7.13 3.39
N ILE A 237 1.08 6.53 2.96
CA ILE A 237 0.64 6.57 1.55
C ILE A 237 0.39 8.01 1.09
N SER A 238 -0.15 8.86 1.96
CA SER A 238 -0.33 10.30 1.65
C SER A 238 0.99 11.05 1.52
N GLN A 239 1.98 10.74 2.36
CA GLN A 239 3.34 11.28 2.23
C GLN A 239 4.02 10.83 0.94
N LEU A 240 3.81 9.58 0.52
CA LEU A 240 4.30 9.07 -0.76
C LEU A 240 3.72 9.86 -1.93
N LYS A 241 2.42 10.14 -1.92
CA LYS A 241 1.77 11.00 -2.95
C LYS A 241 2.42 12.37 -3.04
N PHE A 242 2.79 12.97 -1.90
CA PHE A 242 3.54 14.22 -1.88
C PHE A 242 4.94 14.08 -2.47
N ILE A 243 5.68 13.02 -2.12
CA ILE A 243 7.02 12.75 -2.66
C ILE A 243 6.97 12.58 -4.19
N LYS A 244 5.95 11.90 -4.72
CA LYS A 244 5.73 11.77 -6.18
C LYS A 244 5.49 13.12 -6.84
N LEU A 245 4.68 13.96 -6.19
CA LEU A 245 4.30 15.27 -6.71
C LEU A 245 5.52 16.16 -6.93
N VAL A 246 6.51 16.08 -6.05
CA VAL A 246 7.74 16.88 -6.14
C VAL A 246 8.79 16.31 -7.10
N LYS A 247 8.57 15.12 -7.70
CA LYS A 247 9.41 14.49 -8.74
C LYS A 247 10.94 14.56 -8.50
N PRO A 248 11.47 13.96 -7.43
CA PRO A 248 12.92 13.81 -7.26
C PRO A 248 13.55 13.08 -8.46
N GLU A 249 14.74 13.51 -8.86
CA GLU A 249 15.50 12.96 -10.01
C GLU A 249 15.84 11.47 -9.86
N THR A 250 15.82 10.92 -8.64
CA THR A 250 16.03 9.49 -8.37
C THR A 250 15.04 9.00 -7.32
N LEU A 251 14.20 8.04 -7.72
CA LEU A 251 13.19 7.39 -6.88
C LEU A 251 13.32 5.88 -7.05
N ASN A 252 14.50 5.35 -6.74
CA ASN A 252 14.67 3.91 -6.66
C ASN A 252 14.30 3.49 -5.24
N ARG A 253 13.27 2.67 -5.10
CA ARG A 253 12.73 2.25 -3.80
C ARG A 253 12.76 0.75 -3.71
N ASN A 254 13.29 0.26 -2.61
CA ASN A 254 13.57 -1.15 -2.44
C ASN A 254 12.53 -1.78 -1.49
N THR A 255 11.80 -2.79 -1.96
CA THR A 255 10.87 -3.56 -1.12
C THR A 255 11.49 -4.80 -0.46
N LYS A 256 12.76 -5.13 -0.73
CA LYS A 256 13.42 -6.36 -0.27
C LYS A 256 13.31 -6.58 1.24
N SER A 257 13.55 -5.54 2.04
CA SER A 257 13.51 -5.66 3.51
C SER A 257 12.10 -6.02 4.00
N TRP A 258 11.07 -5.50 3.34
CA TRP A 258 9.68 -5.74 3.69
C TRP A 258 9.22 -7.11 3.20
N TYR A 259 9.65 -7.49 1.99
CA TYR A 259 9.34 -8.78 1.40
C TYR A 259 9.89 -9.95 2.22
N HIS A 260 11.00 -9.75 2.94
CA HIS A 260 11.49 -10.73 3.91
C HIS A 260 10.47 -11.01 5.03
N VAL A 261 9.80 -9.98 5.54
CA VAL A 261 8.73 -10.11 6.55
C VAL A 261 7.53 -10.85 5.95
N ILE A 262 7.11 -10.48 4.74
CA ILE A 262 5.98 -11.14 4.06
C ILE A 262 6.27 -12.63 3.84
N THR A 263 7.45 -12.97 3.32
CA THR A 263 7.83 -14.37 3.09
C THR A 263 7.96 -15.16 4.38
N LYS A 264 8.43 -14.55 5.47
CA LYS A 264 8.41 -15.13 6.83
C LYS A 264 6.98 -15.46 7.25
N LEU A 265 6.06 -14.51 7.17
CA LEU A 265 4.64 -14.70 7.52
C LEU A 265 3.99 -15.82 6.71
N ILE A 266 4.22 -15.86 5.39
CA ILE A 266 3.72 -16.93 4.52
C ILE A 266 4.23 -18.30 5.00
N LYS A 267 5.51 -18.43 5.35
CA LYS A 267 6.08 -19.69 5.86
C LYS A 267 5.43 -20.12 7.17
N ILE A 268 5.21 -19.18 8.09
CA ILE A 268 4.54 -19.43 9.37
C ILE A 268 3.12 -19.94 9.13
N ILE A 269 2.32 -19.25 8.31
CA ILE A 269 0.94 -19.68 8.04
C ILE A 269 0.91 -21.05 7.37
N LYS A 270 1.77 -21.30 6.37
CA LYS A 270 1.85 -22.61 5.70
C LYS A 270 2.17 -23.74 6.66
N PHE A 271 3.03 -23.49 7.64
CA PHE A 271 3.38 -24.47 8.67
C PHE A 271 2.16 -24.76 9.55
N ILE A 272 1.48 -23.71 10.03
CA ILE A 272 0.28 -23.83 10.87
C ILE A 272 -0.89 -24.50 10.13
N SER A 273 -1.11 -24.16 8.85
CA SER A 273 -2.24 -24.64 8.06
C SER A 273 -2.03 -26.03 7.46
N SER A 274 -0.82 -26.60 7.61
CA SER A 274 -0.52 -27.93 7.07
C SER A 274 -1.32 -29.02 7.78
N GLU A 275 -1.76 -30.02 7.01
CA GLU A 275 -2.38 -31.21 7.59
C GLU A 275 -1.33 -32.04 8.34
N PRO A 276 -1.65 -32.57 9.54
CA PRO A 276 -0.71 -33.39 10.28
C PRO A 276 -0.46 -34.70 9.52
N LYS A 277 0.83 -35.01 9.34
CA LYS A 277 1.25 -36.28 8.75
C LYS A 277 1.15 -37.39 9.81
N PRO A 278 0.35 -38.45 9.58
CA PRO A 278 0.22 -39.54 10.54
C PRO A 278 1.51 -40.35 10.58
N ILE A 279 1.94 -40.74 11.78
CA ILE A 279 3.00 -41.74 11.99
C ILE A 279 2.30 -43.04 12.40
N ILE A 280 2.51 -44.11 11.64
CA ILE A 280 1.92 -45.42 11.92
C ILE A 280 3.02 -46.34 12.43
N ASN A 281 2.84 -46.91 13.62
CA ASN A 281 3.78 -47.88 14.20
C ASN A 281 3.01 -48.93 15.00
N ASN A 282 3.14 -50.22 14.67
CA ASN A 282 2.55 -51.35 15.41
C ASN A 282 1.06 -51.13 15.79
N ASN A 283 0.22 -50.82 14.80
CA ASN A 283 -1.22 -50.53 14.97
C ASN A 283 -1.54 -49.26 15.79
N LYS A 284 -0.54 -48.43 16.09
CA LYS A 284 -0.69 -47.11 16.70
C LYS A 284 -0.64 -46.03 15.63
N LEU A 285 -1.57 -45.08 15.71
CA LEU A 285 -1.67 -43.93 14.83
C LEU A 285 -1.34 -42.66 15.63
N ILE A 286 -0.24 -42.00 15.31
CA ILE A 286 0.23 -40.82 16.03
C ILE A 286 0.10 -39.59 15.14
N PHE A 287 -0.57 -38.55 15.65
CA PHE A 287 -0.62 -37.22 15.05
C PHE A 287 0.11 -36.22 15.93
N LYS A 288 1.02 -35.46 15.32
CA LYS A 288 1.68 -34.31 15.94
C LYS A 288 1.48 -33.09 15.04
N GLY A 289 1.19 -31.93 15.62
CA GLY A 289 1.00 -30.70 14.86
C GLY A 289 0.59 -29.50 15.70
N ILE A 290 0.39 -28.35 15.05
CA ILE A 290 -0.08 -27.13 15.72
C ILE A 290 -1.60 -27.17 15.89
N ILE A 291 -2.33 -27.47 14.82
CA ILE A 291 -3.79 -27.51 14.78
C ILE A 291 -4.20 -28.89 14.25
N ILE A 292 -4.92 -29.64 15.08
CA ILE A 292 -5.38 -30.98 14.74
C ILE A 292 -6.89 -31.04 14.96
N GLY A 293 -7.63 -31.48 13.95
CA GLY A 293 -9.05 -31.79 14.06
C GLY A 293 -9.30 -33.30 14.12
N THR A 294 -10.42 -33.71 14.69
CA THR A 294 -10.90 -35.10 14.61
C THR A 294 -11.23 -35.51 13.18
N GLU A 295 -11.57 -34.56 12.30
CA GLU A 295 -11.68 -34.78 10.85
C GLU A 295 -10.36 -35.32 10.25
N ASP A 296 -9.20 -34.92 10.78
CA ASP A 296 -7.89 -35.40 10.32
C ASP A 296 -7.67 -36.88 10.61
N ILE A 297 -8.38 -37.41 11.60
CA ILE A 297 -8.30 -38.80 12.06
C ILE A 297 -9.35 -39.63 11.36
N ALA A 298 -10.61 -39.18 11.29
CA ALA A 298 -11.77 -39.99 10.90
C ALA A 298 -11.55 -40.70 9.55
N LYS A 299 -10.88 -40.03 8.62
CA LYS A 299 -10.53 -40.56 7.28
C LYS A 299 -9.42 -41.62 7.28
N LYS A 300 -8.71 -41.78 8.39
CA LYS A 300 -7.50 -42.61 8.56
C LYS A 300 -7.69 -43.75 9.55
N ILE A 301 -8.87 -43.85 10.20
CA ILE A 301 -9.20 -44.96 11.09
C ILE A 301 -9.46 -46.21 10.25
N SER A 302 -8.66 -47.25 10.44
CA SER A 302 -8.86 -48.57 9.84
C SER A 302 -9.07 -49.64 10.92
N SER A 303 -9.62 -50.79 10.55
CA SER A 303 -9.91 -51.90 11.47
C SER A 303 -8.67 -52.50 12.16
N SER A 304 -7.47 -52.21 11.65
CA SER A 304 -6.19 -52.67 12.19
C SER A 304 -5.63 -51.79 13.30
N ILE A 305 -6.16 -50.58 13.50
CA ILE A 305 -5.64 -49.64 14.50
C ILE A 305 -6.16 -50.04 15.89
N SER A 306 -5.26 -50.09 16.87
CA SER A 306 -5.56 -50.36 18.28
C SER A 306 -5.38 -49.14 19.18
N GLU A 307 -4.62 -48.14 18.74
CA GLU A 307 -4.31 -46.93 19.52
C GLU A 307 -4.20 -45.70 18.62
N ILE A 308 -4.75 -44.57 19.05
CA ILE A 308 -4.66 -43.27 18.37
C ILE A 308 -4.15 -42.25 19.39
N ASN A 309 -3.03 -41.61 19.10
CA ASN A 309 -2.45 -40.58 19.94
C ASN A 309 -2.37 -39.25 19.18
N MET A 310 -2.89 -38.18 19.77
CA MET A 310 -2.86 -36.84 19.20
C MET A 310 -2.17 -35.88 20.15
N TYR A 311 -1.16 -35.21 19.64
CA TYR A 311 -0.39 -34.20 20.36
C TYR A 311 -0.45 -32.88 19.60
N SER A 312 -1.19 -31.91 20.13
CA SER A 312 -1.27 -30.57 19.57
C SER A 312 -0.54 -29.56 20.45
N LEU A 313 0.23 -28.67 19.81
CA LEU A 313 0.87 -27.55 20.49
C LEU A 313 -0.07 -26.39 20.83
N ASN A 314 -1.29 -26.36 20.27
CA ASN A 314 -2.27 -25.30 20.53
C ASN A 314 -3.65 -25.85 20.90
N SER A 315 -4.43 -26.26 19.91
CA SER A 315 -5.81 -26.71 20.10
C SER A 315 -6.09 -27.98 19.31
N ILE A 316 -6.77 -28.93 19.96
CA ILE A 316 -7.43 -30.06 19.30
C ILE A 316 -8.90 -29.70 19.10
N PHE A 317 -9.36 -29.77 17.86
CA PHE A 317 -10.75 -29.52 17.46
C PHE A 317 -11.50 -30.86 17.33
N ILE A 318 -12.57 -31.02 18.10
CA ILE A 318 -13.54 -32.10 17.98
C ILE A 318 -14.62 -31.63 17.01
N ASP A 319 -14.34 -31.80 15.73
CA ASP A 319 -15.08 -31.27 14.58
C ASP A 319 -15.74 -32.33 13.68
N GLU A 320 -15.52 -33.60 13.96
CA GLU A 320 -16.10 -34.78 13.31
C GLU A 320 -16.31 -35.89 14.35
N ASP A 321 -17.22 -36.83 14.10
CA ASP A 321 -17.39 -37.97 15.00
C ASP A 321 -16.22 -38.95 14.86
N ILE A 322 -15.84 -39.57 15.99
CA ILE A 322 -14.86 -40.66 16.00
C ILE A 322 -15.62 -41.96 16.30
N ASN A 323 -15.66 -42.87 15.33
CA ASN A 323 -16.19 -44.21 15.53
C ASN A 323 -15.04 -45.23 15.46
N ALA A 324 -14.49 -45.60 16.61
CA ALA A 324 -13.31 -46.44 16.73
C ALA A 324 -13.46 -47.47 17.87
N PRO A 325 -14.38 -48.45 17.74
CA PRO A 325 -14.61 -49.42 18.80
C PRO A 325 -13.38 -50.30 19.06
N GLY A 326 -13.01 -50.44 20.33
CA GLY A 326 -11.85 -51.20 20.79
C GLY A 326 -10.50 -50.50 20.58
N VAL A 327 -10.50 -49.19 20.35
CA VAL A 327 -9.30 -48.36 20.17
C VAL A 327 -9.05 -47.51 21.41
N ILE A 328 -7.78 -47.41 21.82
CA ILE A 328 -7.34 -46.46 22.85
C ILE A 328 -7.13 -45.08 22.20
N LEU A 329 -7.76 -44.03 22.72
CA LEU A 329 -7.61 -42.66 22.21
C LEU A 329 -6.94 -41.77 23.26
N THR A 330 -5.78 -41.21 22.92
CA THR A 330 -5.06 -40.22 23.73
C THR A 330 -5.09 -38.86 23.05
N LEU A 331 -5.63 -37.84 23.74
CA LEU A 331 -5.66 -36.46 23.27
C LEU A 331 -4.86 -35.57 24.23
N ILE A 332 -3.78 -34.96 23.75
CA ILE A 332 -2.94 -34.05 24.54
C ILE A 332 -2.83 -32.72 23.80
N SER A 333 -3.36 -31.67 24.42
CA SER A 333 -3.28 -30.31 23.94
C SER A 333 -3.49 -29.30 25.07
N PRO A 334 -3.02 -28.05 24.92
CA PRO A 334 -3.39 -26.96 25.82
C PRO A 334 -4.90 -26.71 25.89
N GLN A 335 -5.60 -26.91 24.77
CA GLN A 335 -7.05 -26.69 24.67
C GLN A 335 -7.73 -27.76 23.82
N LEU A 336 -8.95 -28.13 24.22
CA LEU A 336 -9.86 -29.02 23.49
C LEU A 336 -11.13 -28.24 23.15
N ARG A 337 -11.54 -28.25 21.88
CA ARG A 337 -12.69 -27.46 21.40
C ARG A 337 -13.68 -28.34 20.66
N VAL A 338 -14.91 -28.40 21.16
CA VAL A 338 -15.99 -29.11 20.45
C VAL A 338 -16.67 -28.13 19.49
N VAL A 339 -16.71 -28.52 18.21
CA VAL A 339 -17.27 -27.72 17.12
C VAL A 339 -18.55 -28.39 16.63
N GLY A 340 -19.65 -27.63 16.60
CA GLY A 340 -20.96 -28.10 16.13
C GLY A 340 -21.90 -28.52 17.26
N LYS A 341 -23.12 -28.93 16.90
CA LYS A 341 -24.14 -29.36 17.86
C LYS A 341 -24.10 -30.88 17.93
N GLN A 342 -23.44 -31.40 18.98
CA GLN A 342 -23.23 -32.81 19.30
C GLN A 342 -22.16 -33.49 18.42
N ARG A 343 -21.14 -34.03 19.09
CA ARG A 343 -20.07 -34.86 18.52
C ARG A 343 -19.96 -36.13 19.34
N GLU A 344 -19.87 -37.27 18.68
CA GLU A 344 -19.74 -38.57 19.33
C GLU A 344 -18.31 -39.11 19.18
N ILE A 345 -17.73 -39.56 20.30
CA ILE A 345 -16.50 -40.34 20.33
C ILE A 345 -16.86 -41.74 20.84
N ASN A 346 -17.10 -42.67 19.92
CA ASN A 346 -17.44 -44.05 20.21
C ASN A 346 -16.18 -44.93 20.27
N LEU A 347 -15.78 -45.29 21.50
CA LEU A 347 -14.66 -46.19 21.80
C LEU A 347 -15.12 -47.53 22.40
N LYS A 348 -16.39 -47.92 22.21
CA LYS A 348 -16.95 -49.15 22.81
C LYS A 348 -16.07 -50.36 22.54
N GLY A 349 -15.94 -51.26 23.51
CA GLY A 349 -15.23 -52.53 23.32
C GLY A 349 -15.79 -53.32 22.13
N LYS A 350 -14.94 -54.07 21.44
CA LYS A 350 -15.41 -55.01 20.42
C LYS A 350 -16.31 -56.04 21.10
N SER A 351 -17.46 -56.36 20.49
CA SER A 351 -18.31 -57.45 20.99
C SER A 351 -17.46 -58.70 21.15
N GLY A 352 -17.36 -59.21 22.38
CA GLY A 352 -16.71 -60.50 22.61
C GLY A 352 -17.41 -61.56 21.77
N SER A 353 -16.65 -62.51 21.21
CA SER A 353 -17.25 -63.75 20.75
C SER A 353 -18.09 -64.29 21.93
N HIS A 354 -19.32 -64.72 21.67
CA HIS A 354 -20.22 -65.25 22.71
C HIS A 354 -19.62 -66.51 23.36
N HIS A 355 -18.67 -66.34 24.26
CA HIS A 355 -18.30 -67.33 25.24
C HIS A 355 -19.01 -66.94 26.53
N LYS A 356 -19.99 -67.78 26.90
CA LYS A 356 -20.65 -67.77 28.20
C LYS A 356 -19.64 -68.16 29.27
N GLU A 357 -18.70 -67.29 29.60
CA GLU A 357 -17.87 -67.44 30.80
C GLU A 357 -17.89 -66.15 31.60
N LYS A 358 -18.21 -66.34 32.88
CA LYS A 358 -18.52 -65.31 33.86
C LYS A 358 -17.31 -64.41 34.05
N ALA A 359 -17.55 -63.10 34.03
CA ALA A 359 -16.57 -62.12 34.46
C ALA A 359 -16.25 -62.32 35.94
N ASN A 360 -14.99 -62.60 36.24
CA ASN A 360 -14.38 -62.31 37.53
C ASN A 360 -12.99 -61.70 37.29
N ASP A 361 -12.73 -60.68 38.11
CA ASP A 361 -11.46 -60.12 38.51
C ASP A 361 -10.72 -59.22 37.50
N GLY A 362 -10.84 -57.91 37.77
CA GLY A 362 -9.98 -56.88 37.22
C GLY A 362 -8.54 -57.07 37.71
N ILE A 363 -7.60 -56.94 36.77
CA ILE A 363 -6.17 -56.88 37.05
C ILE A 363 -5.73 -55.44 36.75
N GLU A 364 -5.36 -54.72 37.81
CA GLU A 364 -4.54 -53.52 37.72
C GLU A 364 -3.12 -53.94 37.30
N GLU A 365 -2.69 -53.53 36.10
CA GLU A 365 -1.30 -53.70 35.68
C GLU A 365 -0.56 -52.35 35.69
N LYS A 366 0.60 -52.38 36.35
CA LYS A 366 1.46 -51.27 36.69
C LYS A 366 2.20 -50.75 35.46
N ALA A 367 2.24 -49.42 35.34
CA ALA A 367 3.09 -48.72 34.40
C ALA A 367 4.57 -48.83 34.77
N ASN A 368 5.40 -49.25 33.83
CA ASN A 368 6.76 -48.78 33.62
C ASN A 368 7.26 -49.29 32.25
N ASP A 369 7.64 -48.38 31.36
CA ASP A 369 9.04 -48.22 30.96
C ASP A 369 9.22 -47.04 29.99
N GLY A 370 10.34 -46.35 30.21
CA GLY A 370 10.70 -45.10 29.56
C GLY A 370 11.09 -45.24 28.08
N ILE A 371 11.08 -44.11 27.40
CA ILE A 371 11.63 -43.96 26.04
C ILE A 371 12.57 -42.77 26.04
N GLU A 372 13.84 -43.03 25.72
CA GLU A 372 14.87 -42.05 25.42
C GLU A 372 14.50 -41.23 24.17
N GLU A 373 14.65 -39.91 24.29
CA GLU A 373 14.38 -38.93 23.24
C GLU A 373 15.69 -38.57 22.53
N LYS A 374 15.77 -38.81 21.21
CA LYS A 374 16.82 -38.23 20.35
C LYS A 374 16.21 -37.22 19.37
N ALA A 375 16.41 -35.97 19.78
CA ALA A 375 16.48 -34.70 19.06
C ALA A 375 16.22 -34.67 17.55
N ASN A 376 15.28 -33.82 17.16
CA ASN A 376 15.26 -33.14 15.86
C ASN A 376 14.71 -31.70 16.01
N ASP A 377 15.31 -30.91 16.90
CA ASP A 377 14.75 -29.65 17.44
C ASP A 377 15.20 -28.34 16.73
N GLY A 378 15.96 -28.39 15.64
CA GLY A 378 16.63 -27.18 15.14
C GLY A 378 15.73 -26.08 14.54
N ILE A 379 14.55 -26.44 13.99
CA ILE A 379 13.70 -25.50 13.21
C ILE A 379 12.32 -25.31 13.86
N GLU A 380 11.78 -26.37 14.44
CA GLU A 380 10.47 -26.38 15.10
C GLU A 380 10.48 -25.54 16.39
N GLU A 381 11.60 -25.54 17.12
CA GLU A 381 11.76 -24.79 18.37
C GLU A 381 11.79 -23.26 18.13
N LYS A 382 12.37 -22.81 17.01
CA LYS A 382 12.49 -21.38 16.68
C LYS A 382 11.15 -20.76 16.27
N LEU A 383 10.34 -21.48 15.51
CA LEU A 383 8.98 -21.05 15.12
C LEU A 383 8.00 -21.10 16.30
N THR A 384 8.13 -22.12 17.16
CA THR A 384 7.32 -22.26 18.38
C THR A 384 7.67 -21.18 19.41
N MET A 385 8.94 -20.77 19.51
CA MET A 385 9.36 -19.66 20.37
C MET A 385 8.80 -18.31 19.91
N GLU A 386 8.66 -18.04 18.61
CA GLU A 386 8.06 -16.78 18.13
C GLU A 386 6.56 -16.69 18.48
N LEU A 387 5.81 -17.80 18.37
CA LEU A 387 4.41 -17.86 18.80
C LEU A 387 4.28 -17.69 20.32
N LYS A 388 5.16 -18.32 21.12
CA LYS A 388 5.18 -18.17 22.59
C LYS A 388 5.55 -16.74 23.03
N LYS A 389 6.48 -16.05 22.34
CA LYS A 389 6.84 -14.65 22.66
C LYS A 389 5.66 -13.69 22.49
N SER A 390 4.81 -13.89 21.48
CA SER A 390 3.58 -13.10 21.31
C SER A 390 2.56 -13.32 22.44
N SER A 391 2.49 -14.56 22.96
CA SER A 391 1.56 -14.94 24.04
C SER A 391 2.04 -14.49 25.42
N ILE A 392 3.35 -14.43 25.67
CA ILE A 392 3.93 -13.98 26.95
C ILE A 392 3.74 -12.47 27.16
N ASN A 393 3.79 -11.65 26.10
CA ASN A 393 3.50 -10.22 26.21
C ASN A 393 2.05 -9.91 26.63
N LYS A 394 1.10 -10.85 26.50
CA LYS A 394 -0.27 -10.71 27.04
C LYS A 394 -0.35 -10.98 28.56
N ARG A 395 0.61 -11.65 29.19
CA ARG A 395 0.59 -11.95 30.64
C ARG A 395 1.31 -10.92 31.52
N CYS A 396 2.11 -10.02 30.95
CA CYS A 396 2.81 -8.97 31.69
C CYS A 396 2.09 -7.60 31.66
N MET A 397 0.85 -7.54 31.19
CA MET A 397 0.00 -6.33 31.19
C MET A 397 -1.35 -6.57 31.90
N VAL A 398 -1.31 -7.16 33.09
CA VAL A 398 -2.40 -7.07 34.08
C VAL A 398 -1.82 -6.53 35.37
#